data_AF-A0A961PXX2-F1
#
_entry.id   AF-A0A961PXX2-F1
#
_cell.length_a   1.000
_cell.length_b   1.000
_cell.length_c   1.000
_cell.angle_alpha   90.00
_cell.angle_beta   90.00
_cell.angle_gamma   90.00
#
_symmetry.space_group_name_H-M   'P 1'
#
loop_
_entity.id
_entity.type
_entity.pdbx_description
1 polymer ?
#
loop_
_entity_poly.entity_id
_entity_poly.type
_entity_poly.pdbx_seq_one_letter_code
_entity_poly.pdbx_strand_id
1 'polypeptide(L)'
;PGHLANLDRNLELAARIAEEAPERLGPIYRNMARRQAPAVRAVIAAFGRHPHRNAILGRNSSPEEAEYLARGAFPHQSDMRKLVRDDP
;
A
#
# COMPACT_ATOMS: atom_id res chain seq x y z
N PRO A 1 8.31 15.01 -6.75
CA PRO A 1 8.99 14.41 -7.93
C PRO A 1 9.46 12.98 -7.61
N GLY A 2 9.40 12.05 -8.57
CA GLY A 2 9.94 10.68 -8.40
C GLY A 2 9.08 9.70 -7.59
N HIS A 3 7.77 9.93 -7.46
CA HIS A 3 6.90 9.07 -6.62
C HIS A 3 6.94 7.59 -7.00
N LEU A 4 6.98 7.26 -8.29
CA LEU A 4 7.09 5.86 -8.74
C LEU A 4 8.43 5.24 -8.41
N ALA A 5 9.54 5.90 -8.74
CA ALA A 5 10.88 5.41 -8.42
C ALA A 5 11.08 5.20 -6.90
N ASN A 6 10.49 6.07 -6.07
CA ASN A 6 10.50 5.89 -4.62
C ASN A 6 9.70 4.65 -4.18
N LEU A 7 8.62 4.32 -4.87
CA LEU A 7 7.84 3.12 -4.58
C LEU A 7 8.46 1.86 -5.16
N ASP A 8 9.19 1.93 -6.26
CA ASP A 8 10.04 0.83 -6.73
C ASP A 8 11.09 0.49 -5.67
N ARG A 9 11.79 1.50 -5.15
CA ARG A 9 12.72 1.31 -4.01
C ARG A 9 12.00 0.80 -2.75
N ASN A 10 10.77 1.25 -2.49
CA ASN A 10 9.99 0.75 -1.36
C ASN A 10 9.69 -0.75 -1.49
N LEU A 11 9.39 -1.26 -2.69
CA LEU A 11 9.20 -2.69 -2.92
C LEU A 11 10.46 -3.49 -2.59
N GLU A 12 11.62 -3.04 -3.07
CA GLU A 12 12.90 -3.70 -2.81
C GLU A 12 13.21 -3.75 -1.32
N LEU A 13 13.05 -2.62 -0.62
CA LEU A 13 13.28 -2.54 0.82
C LEU A 13 12.27 -3.38 1.61
N ALA A 14 10.99 -3.39 1.21
CA ALA A 14 9.98 -4.17 1.87
C ALA A 14 10.28 -5.68 1.77
N ALA A 15 10.72 -6.15 0.60
CA ALA A 15 11.14 -7.54 0.41
C ALA A 15 12.32 -7.90 1.32
N ARG A 16 13.37 -7.08 1.33
CA ARG A 16 14.53 -7.29 2.21
C ARG A 16 14.18 -7.30 3.68
N ILE A 17 13.36 -6.35 4.14
CA ILE A 17 12.92 -6.30 5.54
C ILE A 17 12.13 -7.58 5.89
N ALA A 18 11.32 -8.10 4.98
CA ALA A 18 10.58 -9.33 5.20
C ALA A 18 11.47 -10.58 5.34
N GLU A 19 12.64 -10.59 4.68
CA GLU A 19 13.65 -11.64 4.80
C GLU A 19 14.48 -11.51 6.09
N GLU A 20 14.86 -10.28 6.45
CA GLU A 20 15.75 -9.99 7.59
C GLU A 20 14.98 -9.86 8.94
N ALA A 21 13.64 -9.81 8.91
CA ALA A 21 12.83 -9.61 10.10
C ALA A 21 12.98 -10.74 11.13
N PRO A 22 13.06 -10.43 12.43
CA PRO A 22 12.97 -11.44 13.49
C PRO A 22 11.70 -12.27 13.36
N GLU A 23 11.76 -13.55 13.70
CA GLU A 23 10.65 -14.51 13.54
C GLU A 23 9.31 -13.96 14.08
N ARG A 24 9.31 -13.35 15.26
CA ARG A 24 8.11 -12.75 15.89
C ARG A 24 7.45 -11.64 15.05
N LEU A 25 8.20 -10.97 14.18
CA LEU A 25 7.73 -9.87 13.33
C LEU A 25 7.60 -10.28 11.86
N GLY A 26 8.18 -11.42 11.47
CA GLY A 26 8.21 -11.93 10.10
C GLY A 26 6.85 -11.88 9.40
N PRO A 27 5.76 -12.36 10.01
CA PRO A 27 4.44 -12.33 9.37
C PRO A 27 3.94 -10.94 8.99
N ILE A 28 4.22 -9.93 9.83
CA ILE A 28 3.81 -8.54 9.56
C ILE A 28 4.57 -8.00 8.35
N TYR A 29 5.89 -8.19 8.31
CA TYR A 29 6.72 -7.67 7.23
C TYR A 29 6.53 -8.43 5.92
N ARG A 30 6.32 -9.75 5.95
CA ARG A 30 5.93 -10.53 4.76
C ARG A 30 4.59 -10.06 4.20
N ASN A 31 3.60 -9.80 5.05
CA ASN A 31 2.33 -9.25 4.59
C ASN A 31 2.50 -7.85 3.96
N MET A 32 3.27 -6.97 4.61
CA MET A 32 3.59 -5.64 4.09
C MET A 32 4.23 -5.71 2.70
N ALA A 33 5.23 -6.57 2.54
CA ALA A 33 5.94 -6.75 1.27
C ALA A 33 5.05 -7.35 0.16
N ARG A 34 4.21 -8.33 0.50
CA ARG A 34 3.38 -9.06 -0.48
C ARG A 34 2.11 -8.31 -0.89
N ARG A 35 1.53 -7.52 0.02
CA ARG A 35 0.22 -6.90 -0.20
C ARG A 35 0.28 -5.38 -0.25
N GLN A 36 0.84 -4.76 0.79
CA GLN A 36 0.73 -3.31 0.96
C GLN A 36 1.62 -2.53 -0.01
N ALA A 37 2.91 -2.86 -0.09
CA ALA A 37 3.83 -2.12 -0.95
C ALA A 37 3.43 -2.19 -2.45
N PRO A 38 3.04 -3.36 -3.01
CA PRO A 38 2.52 -3.44 -4.38
C PRO A 38 1.23 -2.63 -4.58
N ALA A 39 0.30 -2.66 -3.62
CA ALA A 39 -0.95 -1.92 -3.73
C ALA A 39 -0.73 -0.40 -3.76
N VAL A 40 0.16 0.12 -2.91
CA VAL A 40 0.51 1.55 -2.90
C VAL A 40 1.15 1.97 -4.22
N ARG A 41 2.07 1.15 -4.75
CA ARG A 41 2.66 1.38 -6.08
C ARG A 41 1.61 1.41 -7.18
N ALA A 42 0.68 0.45 -7.19
CA ALA A 42 -0.38 0.38 -8.20
C ALA A 42 -1.25 1.65 -8.21
N VAL A 43 -1.60 2.17 -7.03
CA VAL A 43 -2.37 3.42 -6.90
C VAL A 43 -1.60 4.62 -7.47
N ILE A 44 -0.31 4.75 -7.15
CA ILE A 44 0.51 5.84 -7.71
C ILE A 44 0.74 5.67 -9.21
N ALA A 45 0.88 4.43 -9.72
CA ALA A 45 1.00 4.18 -11.15
C ALA A 45 -0.27 4.56 -11.91
N ALA A 46 -1.45 4.29 -11.34
CA ALA A 46 -2.74 4.61 -11.96
C ALA A 46 -3.06 6.11 -11.91
N PHE A 47 -2.84 6.78 -10.77
CA PHE A 47 -3.35 8.14 -10.54
C PHE A 47 -2.27 9.21 -10.39
N GLY A 48 -0.99 8.82 -10.30
CA GLY A 48 0.14 9.73 -10.01
C GLY A 48 0.13 10.32 -8.58
N ARG A 49 -0.91 10.03 -7.79
CA ARG A 49 -1.15 10.55 -6.45
C ARG A 49 -1.98 9.57 -5.63
N HIS A 50 -2.20 9.87 -4.36
CA HIS A 50 -3.13 9.13 -3.50
C HIS A 50 -4.51 9.81 -3.48
N PRO A 51 -5.54 9.22 -4.13
CA PRO A 51 -6.85 9.86 -4.21
C PRO A 51 -7.52 10.07 -2.85
N HIS A 52 -7.23 9.21 -1.85
CA HIS A 52 -7.79 9.35 -0.50
C HIS A 52 -7.36 10.65 0.20
N ARG A 53 -6.29 11.29 -0.27
CA ARG A 53 -5.82 12.59 0.23
C ARG A 53 -6.39 13.77 -0.57
N ASN A 54 -7.27 13.55 -1.54
CA ASN A 54 -7.76 14.62 -2.42
C ASN A 54 -8.56 15.64 -1.63
N ALA A 55 -9.59 15.21 -0.89
CA ALA A 55 -10.44 16.10 -0.08
C ALA A 55 -9.64 16.92 0.94
N ILE A 56 -8.76 16.27 1.71
CA ILE A 56 -7.92 16.93 2.73
C ILE A 56 -6.98 17.98 2.11
N LEU A 57 -6.52 17.75 0.88
CA LEU A 57 -5.62 18.65 0.16
C LEU A 57 -6.37 19.60 -0.79
N GLY A 58 -7.70 19.71 -0.70
CA GLY A 58 -8.51 20.60 -1.54
C GLY A 58 -8.49 20.27 -3.03
N ARG A 59 -8.23 19.01 -3.39
CA ARG A 59 -8.19 18.54 -4.78
C ARG A 59 -9.50 17.87 -5.16
N ASN A 60 -9.98 18.14 -6.36
CA ASN A 60 -11.10 17.41 -6.95
C ASN A 60 -10.62 16.03 -7.45
N SER A 61 -11.42 15.00 -7.16
CA SER A 61 -11.21 13.66 -7.70
C SER A 61 -11.79 13.56 -9.11
N SER A 62 -11.11 12.84 -10.00
CA SER A 62 -11.70 12.40 -11.27
C SER A 62 -12.80 11.35 -11.04
N PRO A 63 -13.63 11.02 -12.06
CA PRO A 63 -14.59 9.92 -11.96
C PRO A 63 -13.94 8.58 -11.57
N GLU A 64 -12.80 8.24 -12.17
CA GLU A 64 -12.08 6.99 -11.89
C GLU A 64 -11.50 6.97 -10.47
N GLU A 65 -11.02 8.12 -10.00
CA GLU A 65 -10.60 8.29 -8.61
C GLU A 65 -11.78 8.14 -7.64
N ALA A 66 -12.96 8.69 -7.98
CA ALA A 66 -14.16 8.58 -7.17
C ALA A 66 -14.66 7.12 -7.07
N GLU A 67 -14.65 6.38 -8.18
CA GLU A 67 -14.96 4.94 -8.19
C GLU A 67 -13.95 4.14 -7.36
N TYR A 68 -12.66 4.45 -7.47
CA TYR A 68 -11.63 3.86 -6.62
C TYR A 68 -11.88 4.12 -5.13
N LEU A 69 -12.22 5.36 -4.77
CA LEU A 69 -12.54 5.73 -3.38
C LEU A 69 -13.80 5.00 -2.86
N ALA A 70 -14.83 4.88 -3.70
CA ALA A 70 -16.09 4.21 -3.34
C ALA A 70 -15.90 2.71 -3.05
N ARG A 71 -14.92 2.05 -3.68
CA ARG A 71 -14.58 0.66 -3.38
C ARG A 71 -13.98 0.46 -1.98
N GLY A 72 -13.44 1.50 -1.34
CA GLY A 72 -12.98 1.46 0.05
C GLY A 72 -11.85 0.45 0.34
N ALA A 73 -11.14 -0.04 -0.67
CA ALA A 73 -10.12 -1.08 -0.52
C ALA A 73 -8.79 -0.50 0.00
N PHE A 74 -8.80 0.09 1.21
CA PHE A 74 -7.61 0.71 1.80
C PHE A 74 -6.89 -0.25 2.77
N PRO A 75 -5.55 -0.39 2.67
CA PRO A 75 -4.79 -1.28 3.55
C PRO A 75 -4.98 -0.99 5.04
N HIS A 76 -5.10 0.28 5.43
CA HIS A 76 -5.28 0.71 6.83
C HIS A 76 -6.70 0.49 7.37
N GLN A 77 -7.65 0.12 6.52
CA GLN A 77 -9.01 -0.29 6.93
C GLN A 77 -9.13 -1.81 7.05
N SER A 78 -8.09 -2.55 6.66
CA SER A 78 -8.06 -4.01 6.81
C SER A 78 -7.77 -4.40 8.26
N ASP A 79 -8.42 -5.45 8.76
CA ASP A 79 -8.13 -6.01 10.07
C ASP A 79 -6.73 -6.64 10.09
N MET A 80 -5.81 -6.01 10.81
CA MET A 80 -4.42 -6.47 10.99
C MET A 80 -4.33 -7.90 11.53
N ARG A 81 -5.32 -8.36 12.31
CA ARG A 81 -5.35 -9.73 12.84
C ARG A 81 -5.57 -10.76 11.73
N LYS A 82 -6.27 -10.40 10.65
CA LYS A 82 -6.44 -11.27 9.47
C LYS A 82 -5.18 -11.30 8.62
N LEU A 83 -4.47 -10.18 8.55
CA LEU A 83 -3.24 -10.04 7.76
C LEU A 83 -2.07 -10.90 8.27
N VAL A 84 -2.04 -11.21 9.57
CA VAL A 84 -1.01 -12.06 10.21
C VAL A 84 -1.39 -13.55 10.17
N ARG A 85 -2.67 -13.90 10.05
CA ARG A 85 -3.16 -15.30 10.09
C ARG A 85 -3.01 -16.06 8.78
N ASP A 86 -2.86 -15.37 7.66
CA ASP A 86 -2.73 -15.95 6.31
C ASP A 86 -1.27 -16.23 5.90
N ASP A 87 -0.33 -16.17 6.84
CA ASP A 87 1.08 -16.50 6.62
C ASP A 87 1.32 -17.94 7.11
N PRO A 88 1.72 -18.88 6.24
CA PRO A 88 1.88 -20.29 6.60
C PRO A 88 2.97 -20.52 7.65
#